data_AF-A0A847YU08-F1
#
_entry.id   AF-A0A847YU08-F1
#
_cell.length_a   1.000
_cell.length_b   1.000
_cell.length_c   1.000
_cell.angle_alpha   90.00
_cell.angle_beta   90.00
_cell.angle_gamma   90.00
#
_symmetry.space_group_name_H-M   'P 1'
#
loop_
_entity.id
_entity.type
_entity.pdbx_description
1 polymer ?
#
loop_
_entity_poly.entity_id
_entity_poly.type
_entity_poly.pdbx_seq_one_letter_code
_entity_poly.pdbx_strand_id
1 'polypeptide(L)'
;MIVVTLTDQQWDMVFGYLTALGQKDPTTFHGTQALIKEIELANGIKTYVVVAKWLNHAAPHPRNVDNPQLWPPEMTLVIAQHEPINTETIRAEVLKKCPAPIAIYATHDPTGRYGWKKLENWP
;
A
#
# COMPACT_ATOMS: atom_id res chain seq x y z
N MET A 1 9.10 -28.84 -6.82
CA MET A 1 9.10 -27.42 -6.44
C MET A 1 9.44 -26.64 -7.70
N ILE A 2 8.49 -25.90 -8.29
CA ILE A 2 8.75 -25.12 -9.50
C ILE A 2 9.47 -23.85 -9.03
N VAL A 3 10.76 -23.74 -9.34
CA VAL A 3 11.52 -22.51 -9.10
C VAL A 3 11.25 -21.61 -10.30
N VAL A 4 10.35 -20.65 -10.13
CA VAL A 4 10.10 -19.61 -11.12
C VAL A 4 11.07 -18.47 -10.83
N THR A 5 12.07 -18.29 -11.69
CA THR A 5 12.93 -17.10 -11.66
C THR A 5 12.18 -15.95 -12.35
N LEU A 6 11.77 -14.95 -11.57
CA LEU A 6 11.08 -13.77 -12.07
C LEU A 6 12.08 -12.64 -12.29
N THR A 7 11.94 -11.93 -13.41
CA THR A 7 12.54 -10.59 -13.56
C THR A 7 11.85 -9.60 -12.63
N ASP A 8 12.50 -8.48 -12.28
CA ASP A 8 11.93 -7.44 -11.42
C ASP A 8 10.55 -6.97 -11.90
N GLN A 9 10.40 -6.77 -13.21
CA GLN A 9 9.13 -6.36 -13.81
C GLN A 9 8.02 -7.42 -13.67
N GLN A 10 8.38 -8.70 -13.78
CA GLN A 10 7.42 -9.80 -13.58
C GLN A 10 7.05 -9.95 -12.10
N TRP A 11 8.02 -9.74 -11.21
CA TRP A 11 7.79 -9.73 -9.77
C TRP A 11 6.81 -8.62 -9.38
N ASP A 12 7.01 -7.39 -9.86
CA ASP A 12 6.12 -6.26 -9.59
C ASP A 12 4.66 -6.54 -9.99
N MET A 13 4.45 -7.19 -11.14
CA MET A 13 3.12 -7.58 -11.61
C MET A 13 2.47 -8.64 -10.71
N VAL A 14 3.22 -9.69 -10.35
CA VAL A 14 2.73 -10.76 -9.48
C VAL A 14 2.43 -10.21 -8.08
N PHE A 15 3.36 -9.43 -7.53
CA PHE A 15 3.24 -8.80 -6.23
C PHE A 15 2.01 -7.89 -6.17
N GLY A 16 1.82 -7.02 -7.17
CA GLY A 16 0.65 -6.14 -7.28
C GLY A 16 -0.66 -6.92 -7.36
N TYR A 17 -0.70 -7.99 -8.15
CA TYR A 17 -1.88 -8.85 -8.28
C TYR A 17 -2.24 -9.56 -6.97
N LEU A 18 -1.27 -10.17 -6.31
CA LEU A 18 -1.45 -10.85 -5.02
C LEU A 18 -1.92 -9.87 -3.95
N THR A 19 -1.31 -8.69 -3.89
CA THR A 19 -1.70 -7.64 -2.94
C THR A 19 -3.15 -7.20 -3.16
N ALA A 20 -3.57 -7.00 -4.41
CA ALA A 20 -4.95 -6.63 -4.75
C ALA A 20 -5.95 -7.75 -4.42
N LEU A 21 -5.57 -9.03 -4.54
CA LEU A 21 -6.40 -10.16 -4.13
C LEU A 21 -6.62 -10.17 -2.61
N GLY A 22 -5.55 -10.03 -1.83
CA GLY A 22 -5.65 -9.98 -0.36
C GLY A 22 -6.43 -8.78 0.16
N GLN A 23 -6.44 -7.66 -0.57
CA GLN A 23 -7.31 -6.52 -0.28
C GLN A 23 -8.80 -6.84 -0.47
N LYS A 24 -9.17 -7.63 -1.49
CA LYS A 24 -10.57 -7.95 -1.79
C LYS A 24 -11.16 -9.04 -0.90
N ASP A 25 -10.40 -10.08 -0.58
CA ASP A 25 -10.92 -11.25 0.16
C ASP A 25 -10.13 -11.53 1.46
N PRO A 26 -10.74 -11.35 2.65
CA PRO A 26 -10.10 -11.60 3.94
C PRO A 26 -9.60 -13.04 4.11
N THR A 27 -10.27 -14.01 3.50
CA THR A 27 -9.96 -15.44 3.68
C THR A 27 -8.66 -15.83 2.97
N THR A 28 -8.30 -15.09 1.92
CA THR A 28 -7.07 -15.29 1.14
C THR A 28 -5.85 -14.56 1.71
N PHE A 29 -6.05 -13.71 2.72
CA PHE A 29 -5.03 -12.84 3.30
C PHE A 29 -3.75 -13.59 3.71
N HIS A 30 -3.89 -14.61 4.55
CA HIS A 30 -2.75 -15.37 5.07
C HIS A 30 -2.05 -16.18 3.98
N GLY A 31 -2.81 -16.79 3.06
CA GLY A 31 -2.25 -17.53 1.93
C GLY A 31 -1.47 -16.64 0.98
N THR A 32 -1.98 -15.43 0.73
CA THR A 32 -1.32 -14.43 -0.12
C THR A 32 0.02 -13.97 0.48
N GLN A 33 0.06 -13.68 1.79
CA GLN A 33 1.32 -13.30 2.45
C GLN A 33 2.35 -14.43 2.45
N ALA A 34 1.91 -15.67 2.67
CA ALA A 34 2.79 -16.84 2.62
C ALA A 34 3.38 -17.00 1.21
N LEU A 35 2.55 -16.92 0.17
CA LEU A 35 2.97 -17.04 -1.21
C LEU A 35 3.95 -15.94 -1.64
N ILE A 36 3.71 -14.69 -1.25
CA ILE A 36 4.64 -13.57 -1.50
C ILE A 36 6.02 -13.90 -0.90
N LYS A 37 6.07 -14.33 0.37
CA LYS A 37 7.33 -14.68 1.05
C LYS A 37 8.05 -15.86 0.41
N GLU A 38 7.31 -16.87 -0.06
CA GLU A 38 7.89 -18.02 -0.75
C GLU A 38 8.54 -17.62 -2.08
N ILE A 39 7.88 -16.76 -2.86
CA ILE A 39 8.42 -16.28 -4.13
C ILE A 39 9.64 -15.38 -3.91
N GLU A 40 9.59 -14.49 -2.92
CA GLU A 40 10.73 -13.65 -2.51
C GLU A 40 11.94 -14.51 -2.14
N LEU A 41 11.74 -15.52 -1.29
CA LEU A 41 12.79 -16.44 -0.87
C LEU A 41 13.38 -17.22 -2.05
N ALA A 42 12.52 -17.69 -2.97
CA ALA A 42 12.95 -18.46 -4.13
C ALA A 42 13.77 -17.63 -5.14
N ASN A 43 13.55 -16.31 -5.18
CA ASN A 43 14.21 -15.41 -6.12
C ASN A 43 15.36 -14.60 -5.48
N GLY A 44 15.59 -14.71 -4.17
CA GLY A 44 16.56 -13.88 -3.46
C GLY A 44 16.19 -12.40 -3.45
N ILE A 45 14.90 -12.09 -3.63
CA ILE A 45 14.36 -10.73 -3.66
C ILE A 45 13.81 -10.40 -2.27
N LYS A 46 13.98 -9.15 -1.85
CA LYS A 46 13.30 -8.62 -0.67
C LYS A 46 12.50 -7.39 -1.08
N THR A 47 11.21 -7.37 -0.75
CA THR A 47 10.33 -6.25 -1.03
C THR A 47 9.84 -5.68 0.29
N TYR A 48 10.08 -4.39 0.48
CA TYR A 48 9.49 -3.63 1.57
C TYR A 48 8.21 -3.01 1.05
N VAL A 49 7.13 -3.22 1.79
CA VAL A 49 5.79 -2.77 1.40
C VAL A 49 5.23 -1.89 2.49
N VAL A 50 4.70 -0.75 2.07
CA VAL A 50 3.94 0.15 2.92
C VAL A 50 2.68 0.57 2.19
N VAL A 51 1.53 0.36 2.82
CA VAL A 51 0.27 0.95 2.36
C VAL A 51 0.07 2.24 3.13
N ALA A 52 -0.04 3.35 2.41
CA ALA A 52 -0.35 4.66 2.95
C ALA A 52 -1.79 5.03 2.65
N LYS A 53 -2.46 5.70 3.59
CA LYS A 53 -3.77 6.32 3.39
C LYS A 53 -3.81 7.73 3.96
N TRP A 54 -4.59 8.61 3.34
CA TRP A 54 -4.71 10.00 3.76
C TRP A 54 -6.02 10.61 3.25
N LEU A 55 -6.41 11.76 3.81
CA LEU A 55 -7.54 12.54 3.32
C LEU A 55 -7.05 13.61 2.34
N ASN A 56 -7.70 13.73 1.18
CA ASN A 56 -7.37 14.75 0.18
C ASN A 56 -8.28 15.98 0.32
N HIS A 57 -7.85 16.97 1.11
CA HIS A 57 -8.60 18.20 1.35
C HIS A 57 -8.69 19.12 0.11
N ALA A 58 -7.78 18.95 -0.85
CA ALA A 58 -7.81 19.70 -2.10
C ALA A 58 -8.85 19.15 -3.10
N ALA A 59 -9.49 18.01 -2.80
CA ALA A 59 -10.51 17.44 -3.68
C ALA A 59 -11.74 18.36 -3.72
N PRO A 60 -12.29 18.66 -4.92
CA PRO A 60 -13.48 19.50 -5.03
C PRO A 60 -14.64 18.86 -4.27
N HIS A 61 -15.36 19.67 -3.50
CA HIS A 61 -16.55 19.21 -2.78
C HIS A 61 -17.60 18.70 -3.79
N PRO A 62 -18.21 17.52 -3.57
CA PRO A 62 -19.30 17.04 -4.41
C PRO A 62 -20.42 18.08 -4.45
N ARG A 63 -20.88 18.44 -5.65
CA ARG A 63 -22.03 19.33 -5.80
C ARG A 63 -23.30 18.58 -5.41
N ASN A 64 -24.24 19.27 -4.77
CA ASN A 64 -25.57 18.75 -4.37
C ASN A 64 -25.57 17.69 -3.25
N VAL A 65 -24.58 17.69 -2.38
CA VAL A 65 -24.58 16.87 -1.16
C VAL A 65 -24.18 17.77 0.01
N ASP A 66 -25.10 18.09 0.91
CA ASP A 66 -24.86 19.07 2.00
C ASP A 66 -23.83 18.56 3.02
N ASN A 67 -23.62 17.25 3.11
CA ASN A 67 -22.60 16.65 3.94
C ASN A 67 -22.24 15.25 3.42
N PRO A 68 -21.31 15.12 2.46
CA PRO A 68 -20.94 13.83 1.94
C PRO A 68 -20.29 13.03 3.07
N GLN A 69 -20.86 11.87 3.42
CA GLN A 69 -20.37 11.03 4.53
C GLN A 69 -18.89 10.64 4.43
N LEU A 70 -18.29 10.78 3.24
CA LEU A 70 -16.92 10.38 2.92
C LEU A 70 -16.10 11.53 2.31
N TRP A 71 -16.41 12.78 2.66
CA TRP A 71 -15.60 13.94 2.25
C TRP A 71 -14.89 14.59 3.45
N PRO A 72 -13.60 14.96 3.35
CA PRO A 72 -12.71 14.78 2.19
C PRO A 72 -12.48 13.30 1.85
N PRO A 73 -12.24 12.95 0.57
CA PRO A 73 -12.09 11.56 0.18
C PRO A 73 -10.82 10.96 0.80
N GLU A 74 -10.96 9.74 1.32
CA GLU A 74 -9.82 8.91 1.70
C GLU A 74 -9.15 8.35 0.43
N MET A 75 -7.85 8.55 0.35
CA MET A 75 -6.99 8.07 -0.72
C MET A 75 -6.07 7.01 -0.15
N THR A 76 -5.72 6.02 -0.98
CA THR A 76 -4.81 4.93 -0.61
C THR A 76 -3.73 4.76 -1.67
N LEU A 77 -2.51 4.46 -1.24
CA LEU A 77 -1.36 4.17 -2.10
C LEU A 77 -0.61 2.97 -1.54
N VAL A 78 -0.23 2.05 -2.42
CA VAL A 78 0.73 0.98 -2.09
C VAL A 78 2.10 1.44 -2.58
N ILE A 79 3.07 1.45 -1.67
CA ILE A 79 4.47 1.75 -1.92
C ILE A 79 5.23 0.44 -1.76
N ALA A 80 5.92 0.01 -2.82
CA ALA A 80 6.73 -1.19 -2.82
C ALA A 80 8.10 -0.86 -3.43
N GLN A 81 9.18 -1.29 -2.76
CA GLN A 81 10.56 -1.10 -3.22
C GLN A 81 11.49 -2.11 -2.54
N HIS A 82 12.71 -2.27 -3.06
CA HIS A 82 13.71 -3.19 -2.53
C HIS A 82 14.48 -2.66 -1.31
N GLU A 83 14.35 -1.38 -1.02
CA GLU A 83 14.99 -0.71 0.12
C GLU A 83 13.99 -0.44 1.26
N PRO A 84 14.43 -0.35 2.53
CA PRO A 84 13.55 0.03 3.63
C PRO A 84 12.80 1.34 3.36
N ILE A 85 11.48 1.33 3.59
CA ILE A 85 10.62 2.50 3.37
C ILE A 85 10.59 3.33 4.66
N ASN A 86 11.20 4.51 4.61
CA ASN A 86 11.19 5.47 5.72
C ASN A 86 10.06 6.51 5.58
N THR A 87 9.89 7.32 6.61
CA THR A 87 8.87 8.38 6.68
C THR A 87 8.97 9.40 5.54
N GLU A 88 10.18 9.74 5.10
CA GLU A 88 10.41 10.71 4.02
C GLU A 88 9.95 10.15 2.67
N THR A 89 10.26 8.89 2.39
CA THR A 89 9.80 8.17 1.20
C THR A 89 8.28 8.12 1.16
N ILE A 90 7.62 7.74 2.27
CA ILE A 90 6.15 7.70 2.34
C ILE A 90 5.56 9.08 2.03
N ARG A 91 6.11 10.12 2.67
CA ARG A 91 5.64 11.49 2.46
C ARG A 91 5.84 11.94 1.01
N ALA A 92 6.99 11.66 0.42
CA ALA A 92 7.31 12.02 -0.96
C ALA A 92 6.33 11.35 -1.94
N GLU A 93 6.06 10.06 -1.79
CA GLU A 93 5.11 9.33 -2.64
C GLU A 93 3.66 9.84 -2.49
N VAL A 94 3.23 10.13 -1.26
CA VAL A 94 1.90 10.72 -1.01
C VAL A 94 1.79 12.10 -1.66
N LEU A 95 2.81 12.95 -1.53
CA LEU A 95 2.82 14.31 -2.10
C LEU A 95 2.75 14.32 -3.64
N LYS A 96 3.29 13.30 -4.31
CA LYS A 96 3.12 13.12 -5.77
C LYS A 96 1.65 12.93 -6.17
N LYS A 97 0.81 12.40 -5.28
CA LYS A 97 -0.61 12.11 -5.53
C LYS A 97 -1.54 13.20 -4.99
N CYS A 98 -1.17 13.83 -3.89
CA CYS A 98 -1.96 14.84 -3.20
C CYS A 98 -1.02 15.92 -2.64
N PRO A 99 -1.05 17.16 -3.18
CA PRO A 99 -0.16 18.22 -2.72
C PRO A 99 -0.40 18.66 -1.26
N ALA A 100 -1.60 18.44 -0.73
CA ALA A 100 -2.00 18.82 0.62
C ALA A 100 -2.73 17.66 1.33
N PRO A 101 -2.00 16.57 1.67
CA PRO A 101 -2.58 15.41 2.33
C PRO A 101 -2.83 15.72 3.81
N ILE A 102 -3.95 15.25 4.34
CA ILE A 102 -4.27 15.36 5.77
C ILE A 102 -4.23 13.98 6.41
N ALA A 103 -3.69 13.93 7.62
CA ALA A 103 -3.68 12.75 8.48
C ALA A 103 -3.17 11.49 7.75
N ILE A 104 -1.91 11.51 7.33
CA ILE A 104 -1.29 10.36 6.67
C ILE A 104 -1.13 9.23 7.69
N TYR A 105 -1.71 8.07 7.38
CA TYR A 105 -1.48 6.82 8.08
C TYR A 105 -0.76 5.85 7.15
N ALA A 106 0.03 4.96 7.73
CA ALA A 106 0.74 3.93 6.99
C ALA A 106 0.67 2.59 7.74
N THR A 107 0.81 1.50 7.00
CA THR A 107 0.94 0.15 7.55
C THR A 107 1.92 -0.68 6.72
N HIS A 108 2.64 -1.58 7.38
CA HIS A 108 3.45 -2.61 6.74
C HIS A 108 2.62 -3.78 6.21
N ASP A 109 1.33 -3.83 6.54
CA ASP A 109 0.42 -4.82 5.98
C ASP A 109 0.19 -4.50 4.48
N PRO A 110 0.67 -5.34 3.55
CA PRO A 110 0.49 -5.11 2.11
C PRO A 110 -0.99 -5.01 1.73
N THR A 111 -1.89 -5.61 2.51
CA THR A 111 -3.34 -5.54 2.23
C THR A 111 -4.03 -4.32 2.83
N GLY A 112 -3.32 -3.49 3.59
CA GLY A 112 -3.90 -2.28 4.17
C GLY A 112 -5.03 -2.54 5.18
N ARG A 113 -5.12 -3.72 5.80
CA ARG A 113 -6.22 -4.05 6.72
C ARG A 113 -5.89 -3.70 8.15
N TYR A 114 -4.67 -4.02 8.59
CA TYR A 114 -4.27 -3.92 9.99
C TYR A 114 -3.03 -3.05 10.18
N GLY A 115 -2.69 -2.75 11.43
CA GLY A 115 -1.39 -2.16 11.78
C GLY A 115 -1.21 -0.69 11.38
N TRP A 116 -2.31 0.02 11.12
CA TRP A 116 -2.27 1.44 10.77
C TRP A 116 -1.65 2.28 11.89
N LYS A 117 -0.62 3.05 11.53
CA LYS A 117 0.02 4.05 12.39
C LYS A 117 -0.02 5.40 11.71
N LYS A 118 -0.15 6.48 12.50
CA LYS A 118 0.10 7.82 11.98
C LYS A 118 1.55 7.89 11.50
N LEU A 119 1.78 8.62 10.40
CA LEU A 119 3.12 8.78 9.83
C LEU A 119 4.10 9.40 10.84
N GLU A 120 3.62 10.22 11.78
CA GLU A 120 4.40 10.78 12.90
C GLU A 120 4.98 9.73 13.85
N ASN A 121 4.33 8.56 13.93
CA ASN A 121 4.71 7.43 14.78
C ASN A 121 5.28 6.26 13.97
N TRP A 122 5.69 6.53 12.72
CA TRP A 122 6.26 5.53 11.84
C TRP A 122 7.71 5.22 12.25
N PRO A 123 8.09 3.94 12.37
CA PRO A 123 9.44 3.54 12.78
C PRO A 123 10.51 3.80 11.70
#